data_AF-F9S7S7-F1
#
_entry.id   AF-F9S7S7-F1
#
_cell.length_a   1.000
_cell.length_b   1.000
_cell.length_c   1.000
_cell.angle_alpha   90.00
_cell.angle_beta   90.00
_cell.angle_gamma   90.00
#
_symmetry.space_group_name_H-M   'P 1'
#
loop_
_entity.id
_entity.type
_entity.pdbx_description
1 polymer ?
#
loop_
_entity_poly.entity_id
_entity_poly.type
_entity_poly.pdbx_seq_one_letter_code
_entity_poly.pdbx_strand_id
1 'polypeptide(L)' 'MKLNECPECGELYLDKSKECCHCGAEFGSRNHKTKVAVLIAILLVIGVFLSTQSVG' A
#
# COMPACT_ATOMS: atom_id res chain seq x y z
N MET A 1 20.92 13.47 9.53
CA MET A 1 19.67 12.89 10.06
C MET A 1 18.51 13.70 9.47
N LYS A 2 17.46 13.07 8.94
CA LYS A 2 16.24 13.76 8.50
C LYS A 2 15.18 13.61 9.60
N LEU A 3 14.61 14.75 9.97
CA LEU A 3 13.55 14.86 10.96
C LEU A 3 12.27 15.19 10.18
N ASN A 4 11.23 14.41 10.40
CA ASN A 4 9.93 14.59 9.74
C ASN A 4 8.91 15.03 10.78
N GLU A 5 7.87 15.72 10.35
CA GLU A 5 6.78 16.15 11.22
C GLU A 5 5.61 15.19 11.12
N CYS A 6 5.04 14.80 12.26
CA CYS A 6 3.85 13.94 12.30
C CYS A 6 2.65 14.71 11.75
N PRO A 7 1.95 14.20 10.71
CA PRO A 7 0.78 14.90 10.15
C PRO A 7 -0.43 14.94 11.09
N GLU A 8 -0.47 14.09 12.12
CA GLU A 8 -1.61 14.00 13.04
C GLU A 8 -1.47 14.95 14.25
N CYS A 9 -0.25 15.13 14.77
CA CYS A 9 -0.03 15.91 16.00
C CYS A 9 1.05 17.00 15.89
N GLY A 10 1.74 17.10 14.75
CA GLY A 10 2.82 18.08 14.55
C GLY A 10 4.13 17.72 15.25
N GLU A 11 4.23 16.55 15.89
CA GLU A 11 5.45 16.18 16.62
C GLU A 11 6.57 15.75 15.68
N LEU A 12 7.79 16.15 16.01
CA LEU A 12 8.97 15.82 15.22
C LEU A 12 9.45 14.39 15.52
N TYR A 13 9.63 13.59 14.47
CA TYR A 13 10.09 12.21 14.58
C TYR A 13 11.22 11.91 13.60
N LEU A 14 12.01 10.88 13.91
CA LEU A 14 13.03 10.36 12.99
C LEU A 14 12.37 9.39 12.00
N ASP A 15 12.74 9.49 10.73
CA ASP A 15 12.23 8.68 9.60
C ASP A 15 12.31 7.14 9.81
N LYS A 16 13.06 6.66 10.83
CA LYS A 16 13.13 5.24 11.21
C LYS A 16 11.99 4.77 12.12
N SER A 17 11.18 5.66 12.66
CA SER A 17 10.07 5.31 13.55
C SER A 17 8.90 4.75 12.76
N LYS A 18 8.35 3.61 13.20
CA LYS A 18 7.16 2.98 12.60
C LYS A 18 5.86 3.66 13.03
N GLU A 19 5.91 4.44 14.10
CA GLU A 19 4.77 5.12 14.71
C GLU A 19 5.22 6.41 15.42
N CYS A 20 4.26 7.30 15.67
CA CYS A 20 4.47 8.51 16.43
C CYS A 20 4.49 8.21 17.92
N CYS A 21 5.59 8.54 18.59
CA CYS A 21 5.69 8.35 20.04
C CYS A 21 4.73 9.24 20.85
N HIS A 22 4.21 10.32 20.25
CA HIS A 22 3.34 11.28 20.96
C HIS A 22 1.86 10.94 20.81
N CYS A 23 1.40 10.58 19.61
CA CYS A 23 -0.02 10.30 19.35
C CYS A 23 -0.31 8.83 19.00
N GLY A 24 0.71 8.00 18.79
CA GLY A 24 0.55 6.59 18.40
C GLY A 24 0.21 6.36 16.93
N ALA A 25 0.20 7.40 16.09
CA ALA A 25 -0.12 7.26 14.67
C ALA A 25 0.96 6.46 13.91
N GLU A 26 0.57 5.45 13.13
CA GLU A 26 1.50 4.60 12.38
C GLU A 26 2.12 5.34 11.17
N PHE A 27 3.43 5.51 11.18
CA PHE A 27 4.25 6.00 10.06
C PHE A 27 4.61 4.84 9.13
N GLY A 28 3.58 4.21 8.56
CA GLY A 28 3.70 2.89 7.95
C GLY A 28 3.21 2.79 6.51
N SER A 29 4.08 3.12 5.56
CA SER A 29 4.20 2.51 4.23
C SER A 29 2.92 1.96 3.57
N ARG A 30 2.11 2.84 2.99
CA ARG A 30 1.11 2.47 1.96
C ARG A 30 1.80 2.09 0.65
N ASN A 31 2.45 0.93 0.54
CA ASN A 31 2.95 0.46 -0.77
C ASN A 31 2.98 -1.07 -0.96
N HIS A 32 2.25 -1.87 -0.17
CA HIS A 32 2.14 -3.32 -0.43
C HIS A 32 0.75 -3.80 -0.88
N LYS A 33 -0.29 -2.97 -0.78
CA LYS A 33 -1.66 -3.36 -1.20
C LYS A 33 -1.89 -3.27 -2.72
N THR A 34 -1.22 -2.35 -3.42
CA THR A 34 -1.48 -2.09 -4.85
C THR A 34 -1.03 -3.23 -5.77
N LYS A 35 0.11 -3.88 -5.46
CA LYS A 35 0.65 -4.95 -6.31
C LYS A 35 -0.23 -6.21 -6.32
N VAL A 36 -0.87 -6.52 -5.19
CA VAL A 36 -1.74 -7.71 -5.05
C VAL A 36 -3.06 -7.51 -5.80
N ALA A 37 -3.69 -6.34 -5.68
CA ALA A 37 -4.95 -6.05 -6.35
C ALA A 37 -4.81 -6.08 -7.89
N VAL A 38 -3.70 -5.55 -8.42
CA VAL A 38 -3.42 -5.56 -9.87
C VAL A 38 -3.19 -6.99 -10.39
N LEU A 39 -2.44 -7.83 -9.66
CA LEU A 39 -2.23 -9.24 -10.04
C LEU A 39 -3.54 -10.03 -10.10
N ILE A 40 -4.44 -9.85 -9.12
CA ILE A 40 -5.74 -10.52 -9.10
C ILE A 40 -6.60 -10.06 -10.28
N ALA A 41 -6.63 -8.76 -10.57
CA ALA A 41 -7.38 -8.22 -11.71
C ALA A 41 -6.89 -8.80 -13.04
N ILE A 42 -5.57 -8.91 -13.24
CA ILE A 42 -4.98 -9.50 -14.45
C ILE A 42 -5.37 -10.97 -14.60
N LEU A 43 -5.31 -11.77 -13.54
CA LEU A 43 -5.70 -13.18 -13.56
C LEU A 43 -7.18 -13.38 -13.92
N LEU A 44 -8.07 -12.54 -13.38
CA LEU A 44 -9.50 -12.58 -13.71
C LEU A 44 -9.77 -12.26 -15.18
N VAL A 45 -9.12 -11.22 -15.73
CA VAL A 45 -9.27 -10.84 -17.14
C VAL A 45 -8.77 -11.96 -18.06
N ILE A 46 -7.61 -12.55 -17.78
CA ILE A 46 -7.06 -13.67 -18.58
C ILE A 46 -8.00 -14.88 -18.54
N GLY A 47 -8.53 -15.24 -17.35
CA GLY A 47 -9.46 -16.37 -17.20
C GLY A 47 -10.74 -16.21 -18.03
N VAL A 48 -11.35 -15.02 -18.02
CA VAL A 48 -12.53 -14.71 -18.84
C VAL A 48 -12.20 -14.75 -20.34
N PHE A 49 -11.03 -14.23 -20.74
CA PHE A 49 -10.63 -14.18 -22.14
C PHE A 49 -10.39 -15.57 -22.73
N LEU A 50 -9.73 -16.47 -21.99
CA LEU A 50 -9.53 -17.87 -22.38
C LEU A 50 -10.86 -18.62 -22.53
N SER A 51 -11.80 -18.38 -21.62
CA SER A 51 -13.14 -18.99 -21.66
C SER A 51 -13.93 -18.59 -22.91
N THR A 52 -13.64 -17.41 -23.47
CA THR A 52 -14.34 -16.87 -24.65
C THR A 52 -13.75 -17.38 -25.97
N GLN A 53 -12.48 -17.82 -25.97
CA GLN A 53 -11.79 -18.24 -27.20
C GLN A 53 -12.03 -19.71 -27.57
N SER A 54 -12.57 -20.53 -26.66
CA SER A 54 -12.83 -21.96 -26.87
C SER A 54 -14.25 -22.29 -27.36
N VAL A 55 -15.08 -21.30 -27.65
CA VAL A 55 -16.47 -21.47 -28.15
C VAL A 55 -16.62 -21.12 -29.64
N GLY A 56 -15.51 -21.00 -30.37
CA GLY A 56 -15.47 -20.74 -31.82
C GLY A 56 -15.18 -21.98 -32.63
#